data_AF-A0A7C7JKD7-F1
#
_entry.id   AF-A0A7C7JKD7-F1
#
_cell.length_a   1.000
_cell.length_b   1.000
_cell.length_c   1.000
_cell.angle_alpha   90.00
_cell.angle_beta   90.00
_cell.angle_gamma   90.00
#
_symmetry.space_group_name_H-M   'P 1'
#
loop_
_entity.id
_entity.type
_entity.pdbx_description
1 polymer ?
#
loop_
_entity_poly.entity_id
_entity_poly.type
_entity_poly.pdbx_seq_one_letter_code
_entity_poly.pdbx_strand_id
1 'polypeptide(L)'
;MSYSLNDIFQEALADRLSAIVDSYTYEARLLYGIKIIRDHNTQAITIYNIHIGGDLYKEIAPKDYKLFKSGGWRYAVYILSLSNCRAKIVRLNKSIESERVREPKRFKYMEGIIRQREKTDARIRKIQRKFNLIKSISHDTSQD
;
A
#
# COMPACT_ATOMS: atom_id res chain seq x y z
N MET A 1 16.45 15.00 4.30
CA MET A 1 16.24 14.44 5.66
C MET A 1 15.99 12.95 5.54
N SER A 2 16.40 12.14 6.52
CA SER A 2 16.14 10.70 6.57
C SER A 2 15.39 10.36 7.86
N TYR A 3 14.18 9.83 7.74
CA TYR A 3 13.37 9.39 8.87
C TYR A 3 13.93 8.10 9.47
N SER A 4 13.94 8.00 10.80
CA SER A 4 14.14 6.73 11.51
C SER A 4 12.86 5.89 11.48
N LEU A 5 12.97 4.60 11.79
CA LEU A 5 11.78 3.74 11.91
C LEU A 5 10.85 4.20 13.03
N ASN A 6 11.39 4.77 14.10
CA ASN A 6 10.57 5.33 15.17
C ASN A 6 9.80 6.56 14.69
N ASP A 7 10.43 7.45 13.92
CA ASP A 7 9.74 8.62 13.33
C ASP A 7 8.59 8.18 12.43
N ILE A 8 8.86 7.19 11.56
CA ILE A 8 7.85 6.60 10.67
C ILE A 8 6.71 5.98 11.49
N PHE A 9 7.01 5.34 12.63
CA PHE A 9 5.99 4.77 13.50
C PHE A 9 5.16 5.85 14.19
N GLN A 10 5.77 6.92 14.69
CA GLN A 10 5.06 8.06 15.28
C GLN A 10 4.15 8.75 14.27
N GLU A 11 4.61 8.93 13.03
CA GLU A 11 3.76 9.42 11.94
C GLU A 11 2.57 8.50 11.69
N ALA A 12 2.77 7.18 11.73
CA ALA A 12 1.70 6.20 11.57
C ALA A 12 0.70 6.23 12.73
N LEU A 13 1.17 6.45 13.97
CA LEU A 13 0.31 6.62 15.15
C LEU A 13 -0.56 7.88 15.05
N ALA A 14 0.01 8.98 14.57
CA ALA A 14 -0.68 10.25 14.39
C ALA A 14 -1.62 10.27 13.16
N ASP A 15 -1.46 9.32 12.22
CA ASP A 15 -2.24 9.27 11.00
C ASP A 15 -3.67 8.76 11.25
N ARG A 16 -4.61 9.70 11.33
CA ARG A 16 -6.06 9.45 11.46
C ARG A 16 -6.68 8.62 10.33
N LEU A 17 -6.01 8.46 9.19
CA LEU A 17 -6.49 7.61 8.10
C LEU A 17 -6.07 6.14 8.28
N SER A 18 -5.09 5.87 9.13
CA SER A 18 -4.63 4.52 9.43
C SER A 18 -5.64 3.82 10.32
N ALA A 19 -5.93 2.55 10.00
CA ALA A 19 -6.65 1.68 10.92
C ALA A 19 -5.72 1.28 12.08
N ILE A 20 -6.28 1.26 13.29
CA ILE A 20 -5.65 0.73 14.49
C ILE A 20 -5.91 -0.78 14.51
N VAL A 21 -4.83 -1.57 14.58
CA VAL A 21 -4.89 -3.05 14.53
C VAL A 21 -3.96 -3.64 15.59
N ASP A 22 -4.00 -3.04 16.77
CA ASP A 22 -3.20 -3.42 17.94
C ASP A 22 -3.57 -4.83 18.43
N SER A 23 -2.61 -5.45 19.11
CA SER A 23 -2.74 -6.74 19.77
C SER A 23 -2.17 -6.63 21.18
N TYR A 24 -2.35 -7.68 21.98
CA TYR A 24 -1.72 -7.75 23.30
C TYR A 24 -0.18 -7.63 23.23
N THR A 25 0.43 -8.21 22.18
CA THR A 25 1.89 -8.28 22.04
C THR A 25 2.50 -7.15 21.20
N TYR A 26 1.70 -6.33 20.52
CA TYR A 26 2.22 -5.28 19.64
C TYR A 26 1.21 -4.16 19.38
N GLU A 27 1.73 -2.99 19.03
CA GLU A 27 0.98 -1.90 18.42
C GLU A 27 1.15 -1.92 16.91
N ALA A 28 0.08 -1.65 16.15
CA ALA A 28 0.14 -1.67 14.71
C ALA A 28 -0.83 -0.70 14.03
N ARG A 29 -0.39 -0.16 12.91
CA ARG A 29 -1.16 0.74 12.04
C ARG A 29 -1.22 0.17 10.64
N LEU A 30 -2.40 0.21 10.03
CA LEU A 30 -2.64 -0.34 8.69
C LEU A 30 -3.25 0.74 7.79
N LEU A 31 -2.58 1.04 6.68
CA LEU A 31 -3.06 1.99 5.70
C LEU A 31 -2.85 1.45 4.28
N TYR A 32 -3.93 1.42 3.49
CA TYR A 32 -3.93 0.96 2.08
C TYR A 32 -3.27 -0.41 1.82
N GLY A 33 -3.21 -1.28 2.82
CA GLY A 33 -2.58 -2.61 2.70
C GLY A 33 -1.10 -2.65 3.08
N ILE A 34 -0.59 -1.59 3.69
CA ILE A 34 0.73 -1.54 4.32
C ILE A 34 0.53 -1.48 5.83
N LYS A 35 1.06 -2.47 6.54
CA LYS A 35 0.99 -2.59 8.00
C LYS A 35 2.35 -2.25 8.58
N ILE A 36 2.39 -1.40 9.60
CA ILE A 36 3.58 -1.21 10.43
C ILE A 36 3.28 -1.70 11.84
N ILE A 37 4.22 -2.41 12.44
CA ILE A 37 4.10 -3.04 13.75
C ILE A 37 5.27 -2.60 14.62
N ARG A 38 5.02 -2.33 15.90
CA ARG A 38 6.03 -2.23 16.95
C ARG A 38 5.73 -3.27 18.01
N ASP A 39 6.65 -4.22 18.17
CA ASP A 39 6.55 -5.27 19.18
C ASP A 39 6.77 -4.69 20.59
N HIS A 40 5.92 -5.05 21.56
CA HIS A 40 6.01 -4.49 22.90
C HIS A 40 7.25 -4.93 23.67
N ASN A 41 7.71 -6.17 23.45
CA ASN A 41 8.81 -6.75 24.23
C ASN A 41 10.17 -6.28 23.72
N THR A 42 10.34 -6.30 22.41
CA THR A 42 11.62 -6.01 21.73
C THR A 42 11.73 -4.58 21.24
N GLN A 43 10.61 -3.85 21.16
CA GLN A 43 10.51 -2.53 20.52
C GLN A 43 10.90 -2.55 19.04
N ALA A 44 11.02 -3.74 18.43
CA ALA A 44 11.35 -3.87 17.01
C ALA A 44 10.20 -3.36 16.15
N ILE A 45 10.54 -2.58 15.12
CA ILE A 45 9.59 -2.02 14.16
C ILE A 45 9.73 -2.73 12.83
N THR A 46 8.62 -3.28 12.32
CA THR A 46 8.58 -4.02 11.06
C THR A 46 7.42 -3.56 10.18
N ILE A 47 7.68 -3.45 8.87
CA ILE A 47 6.67 -3.04 7.89
C ILE A 47 6.34 -4.21 6.95
N TYR A 48 5.05 -4.51 6.83
CA TYR A 48 4.51 -5.56 5.99
C TYR A 48 3.66 -5.00 4.86
N ASN A 49 3.69 -5.66 3.71
CA ASN A 49 2.76 -5.44 2.62
C ASN A 49 1.80 -6.62 2.53
N ILE A 50 0.58 -6.45 3.03
CA ILE A 50 -0.41 -7.54 3.13
C ILE A 50 -1.04 -7.88 1.77
N HIS A 51 -0.72 -7.13 0.71
CA HIS A 51 -1.14 -7.46 -0.66
C HIS A 51 -0.15 -8.38 -1.38
N ILE A 52 1.01 -8.65 -0.77
CA ILE A 52 2.05 -9.53 -1.29
C ILE A 52 2.21 -10.69 -0.31
N GLY A 53 2.31 -11.92 -0.81
CA GLY A 53 2.58 -13.11 0.02
C GLY A 53 1.44 -14.13 0.10
N GLY A 54 0.30 -13.87 -0.55
CA GLY A 54 -0.83 -14.81 -0.55
C GLY A 54 -1.45 -14.88 0.83
N ASP A 55 -1.33 -16.03 1.50
CA ASP A 55 -1.93 -16.31 2.81
C ASP A 55 -1.11 -15.77 3.98
N LEU A 56 0.15 -15.39 3.76
CA LEU A 56 1.05 -14.86 4.79
C LEU A 56 1.46 -13.42 4.50
N TYR A 57 1.53 -12.60 5.54
CA TYR A 57 2.03 -11.23 5.43
C TYR A 57 3.52 -11.24 5.12
N LYS A 58 3.89 -10.57 4.04
CA LYS A 58 5.30 -10.44 3.64
C LYS A 58 5.87 -9.11 4.11
N GLU A 59 7.00 -9.17 4.79
CA GLU A 59 7.79 -7.98 5.10
C GLU A 59 8.21 -7.28 3.79
N ILE A 60 8.24 -5.95 3.80
CA ILE A 60 8.65 -5.18 2.64
C ILE A 60 10.14 -5.40 2.33
N ALA A 61 10.53 -5.26 1.07
CA ALA A 61 11.92 -5.44 0.69
C ALA A 61 12.80 -4.30 1.23
N PRO A 62 14.12 -4.50 1.38
CA PRO A 62 15.05 -3.45 1.82
C PRO A 62 14.98 -2.16 0.98
N LYS A 63 14.71 -2.28 -0.33
CA LYS A 63 14.51 -1.14 -1.23
C LYS A 63 13.26 -0.32 -0.88
N ASP A 64 12.22 -0.96 -0.37
CA ASP A 64 10.96 -0.32 -0.03
C ASP A 64 11.08 0.41 1.31
N TYR A 65 11.86 -0.12 2.25
CA TYR A 65 12.24 0.61 3.47
C TYR A 65 12.91 1.95 3.16
N LYS A 66 13.68 2.05 2.07
CA LYS A 66 14.29 3.33 1.65
C LYS A 66 13.25 4.40 1.31
N LEU A 67 12.07 4.01 0.79
CA LEU A 67 10.99 4.95 0.51
C LEU A 67 10.43 5.58 1.79
N PHE A 68 10.31 4.80 2.86
CA PHE A 68 9.88 5.31 4.17
C PHE A 68 10.93 6.22 4.76
N LYS A 69 12.20 5.82 4.70
CA LYS A 69 13.30 6.64 5.22
C LYS A 69 13.42 7.98 4.48
N SER A 70 13.10 8.03 3.18
CA SER A 70 13.21 9.27 2.40
C SER A 70 11.97 10.16 2.44
N GLY A 71 10.77 9.61 2.62
CA GLY A 71 9.52 10.37 2.48
C GLY A 71 8.51 10.21 3.62
N GLY A 72 8.82 9.43 4.66
CA GLY A 72 7.92 9.19 5.78
C GLY A 72 6.80 8.19 5.46
N TRP A 73 5.87 8.06 6.40
CA TRP A 73 4.80 7.06 6.41
C TRP A 73 3.88 7.19 5.20
N ARG A 74 3.09 8.26 5.11
CA ARG A 74 2.04 8.40 4.08
C ARG A 74 2.59 8.37 2.66
N TYR A 75 3.72 9.02 2.42
CA TYR A 75 4.37 9.07 1.11
C TYR A 75 4.72 7.66 0.62
N ALA A 76 5.45 6.90 1.45
CA ALA A 76 5.88 5.55 1.10
C ALA A 76 4.69 4.58 0.97
N VAL A 77 3.69 4.68 1.88
CA VAL A 77 2.46 3.89 1.79
C VAL A 77 1.75 4.13 0.45
N TYR A 78 1.63 5.38 0.00
CA TYR A 78 0.96 5.70 -1.27
C TYR A 78 1.73 5.15 -2.47
N ILE A 79 3.05 5.29 -2.50
CA ILE A 79 3.89 4.72 -3.57
C ILE A 79 3.74 3.20 -3.64
N LEU A 80 3.89 2.50 -2.51
CA LEU A 80 3.75 1.05 -2.48
C LEU A 80 2.34 0.59 -2.85
N SER A 81 1.32 1.29 -2.38
CA SER A 81 -0.08 0.99 -2.70
C SER A 81 -0.39 1.17 -4.18
N LEU A 82 0.16 2.20 -4.82
CA LEU A 82 0.06 2.41 -6.27
C LEU A 82 0.79 1.31 -7.04
N SER A 83 1.98 0.92 -6.60
CA SER A 83 2.75 -0.19 -7.17
C SER A 83 1.96 -1.50 -7.11
N ASN A 84 1.38 -1.83 -5.94
CA ASN A 84 0.51 -2.98 -5.73
C ASN A 84 -0.70 -2.98 -6.69
N CYS A 85 -1.37 -1.83 -6.83
CA CYS A 85 -2.52 -1.72 -7.72
C CYS A 85 -2.12 -1.91 -9.20
N ARG A 86 -1.00 -1.33 -9.65
CA ARG A 86 -0.48 -1.50 -11.01
C ARG A 86 -0.15 -2.97 -11.29
N ALA A 87 0.52 -3.65 -10.36
CA ALA A 87 0.80 -5.09 -10.47
C ALA A 87 -0.49 -5.93 -10.52
N LYS A 88 -1.54 -5.53 -9.79
CA LYS A 88 -2.86 -6.17 -9.87
C LYS A 88 -3.52 -5.94 -11.24
N ILE A 89 -3.48 -4.72 -11.79
CA ILE A 89 -4.01 -4.43 -13.14
C ILE A 89 -3.32 -5.27 -14.20
N VAL A 90 -1.99 -5.38 -14.16
CA VAL A 90 -1.23 -6.22 -15.10
C VAL A 90 -1.71 -7.68 -15.06
N ARG A 91 -1.92 -8.23 -13.85
CA ARG A 91 -2.45 -9.60 -13.69
C ARG A 91 -3.86 -9.73 -14.24
N LEU A 92 -4.75 -8.80 -13.91
CA LEU A 92 -6.14 -8.81 -14.39
C LEU A 92 -6.22 -8.70 -15.91
N ASN A 93 -5.42 -7.83 -16.53
CA ASN A 93 -5.39 -7.69 -17.99
C ASN A 93 -4.92 -8.99 -18.65
N LYS A 94 -3.91 -9.67 -18.10
CA LYS A 94 -3.49 -11.00 -18.58
C LYS A 94 -4.62 -12.02 -18.47
N SER A 95 -5.35 -12.03 -17.35
CA SER A 95 -6.50 -12.92 -17.17
C SER A 95 -7.64 -12.62 -18.15
N ILE A 96 -7.94 -11.33 -18.40
CA ILE A 96 -8.93 -10.92 -19.41
C ILE A 96 -8.52 -11.44 -20.79
N GLU A 97 -7.27 -11.24 -21.18
CA GLU A 97 -6.77 -11.69 -22.48
C GLU A 97 -6.85 -13.21 -22.63
N SER A 98 -6.45 -13.95 -21.59
CA SER A 98 -6.57 -15.42 -21.60
C SER A 98 -8.02 -15.90 -21.72
N GLU A 99 -8.98 -15.21 -21.08
CA GLU A 99 -10.39 -15.59 -21.16
C GLU A 99 -11.02 -15.22 -22.51
N ARG A 100 -10.53 -14.17 -23.18
CA ARG A 100 -10.99 -13.77 -24.52
C ARG A 100 -10.72 -14.83 -25.57
N VAL A 101 -9.60 -15.52 -25.50
CA VAL A 101 -9.21 -16.56 -26.47
C VAL A 101 -9.69 -17.96 -26.06
N ARG A 102 -10.15 -18.14 -24.81
CA ARG A 102 -10.60 -19.43 -24.28
C ARG A 102 -11.95 -19.85 -24.88
N GLU A 103 -12.10 -21.15 -25.16
CA GLU A 103 -13.37 -21.81 -25.48
C GLU A 103 -13.60 -23.04 -24.57
N PRO A 104 -14.82 -23.26 -24.05
CA PRO A 104 -16.00 -22.40 -24.17
C PRO A 104 -15.87 -21.13 -23.30
N LYS A 105 -16.43 -20.01 -23.77
CA LYS A 105 -16.44 -18.73 -23.04
C LYS A 105 -17.10 -18.81 -21.66
N ARG A 106 -16.47 -18.24 -20.62
CA ARG A 106 -17.09 -18.04 -19.28
C ARG A 106 -17.44 -16.57 -19.05
N PHE A 107 -18.56 -16.12 -19.61
CA PHE A 107 -19.01 -14.72 -19.53
C PHE A 107 -19.04 -14.15 -18.10
N LYS A 108 -19.66 -14.85 -17.14
CA LYS A 108 -19.72 -14.39 -15.74
C LYS A 108 -18.34 -14.23 -15.09
N TYR A 109 -17.40 -15.10 -15.42
CA TYR A 109 -16.03 -15.00 -14.92
C TYR A 109 -15.32 -13.78 -15.55
N MET A 110 -15.44 -13.59 -16.86
CA MET A 110 -14.89 -12.44 -17.57
C MET A 110 -15.44 -11.11 -17.02
N GLU A 111 -16.76 -11.00 -16.83
CA GLU A 111 -17.40 -9.84 -16.20
C GLU A 111 -16.86 -9.58 -14.78
N GLY A 112 -16.64 -10.65 -14.01
CA GLY A 112 -16.02 -10.56 -12.70
C GLY A 112 -14.62 -9.95 -12.73
N ILE A 113 -13.77 -10.39 -13.68
CA ILE A 113 -12.41 -9.85 -13.82
C ILE A 113 -12.44 -8.38 -14.27
N ILE A 114 -13.29 -8.02 -15.22
CA ILE A 114 -13.46 -6.63 -15.70
C ILE A 114 -13.89 -5.72 -14.54
N ARG A 115 -14.90 -6.13 -13.77
CA ARG A 115 -15.35 -5.39 -12.59
C ARG A 115 -14.24 -5.21 -11.55
N GLN A 116 -13.40 -6.23 -11.34
CA GLN A 116 -12.25 -6.11 -10.43
C GLN A 116 -11.19 -5.13 -10.94
N ARG A 117 -10.97 -5.06 -12.26
CA ARG A 117 -10.08 -4.10 -12.90
C ARG A 117 -10.58 -2.67 -12.67
N GLU A 118 -11.85 -2.40 -12.96
CA GLU A 118 -12.49 -1.09 -12.77
C GLU A 118 -12.41 -0.61 -11.31
N LYS A 119 -12.69 -1.49 -10.35
CA LYS A 119 -12.53 -1.20 -8.92
C LYS A 119 -11.09 -0.86 -8.57
N THR A 120 -10.12 -1.55 -9.17
CA THR A 120 -8.69 -1.29 -8.95
C THR A 120 -8.28 0.07 -9.54
N ASP A 121 -8.77 0.44 -10.71
CA ASP A 121 -8.55 1.77 -11.32
C ASP A 121 -9.15 2.90 -10.48
N ALA A 122 -10.36 2.71 -9.95
CA ALA A 122 -10.98 3.67 -9.03
C ALA A 122 -10.12 3.87 -7.77
N ARG A 123 -9.54 2.79 -7.23
CA ARG A 123 -8.61 2.85 -6.10
C ARG A 123 -7.33 3.62 -6.46
N ILE A 124 -6.73 3.38 -7.63
CA ILE A 124 -5.57 4.15 -8.12
C ILE A 124 -5.88 5.64 -8.14
N ARG A 125 -6.99 6.04 -8.78
CA ARG A 125 -7.41 7.45 -8.86
C ARG A 125 -7.61 8.08 -7.48
N LYS A 126 -8.14 7.32 -6.50
CA LYS A 126 -8.30 7.80 -5.12
C LYS A 126 -6.96 8.03 -4.44
N ILE A 127 -6.02 7.09 -4.56
CA ILE A 127 -4.69 7.20 -3.93
C ILE A 127 -3.88 8.31 -4.60
N GLN A 128 -3.89 8.42 -5.93
CA GLN A 128 -3.18 9.48 -6.67
C GLN A 128 -3.64 10.88 -6.24
N ARG A 129 -4.96 11.11 -6.12
CA ARG A 129 -5.49 12.40 -5.63
C ARG A 129 -4.93 12.75 -4.24
N LYS A 130 -4.89 11.78 -3.33
CA LYS A 130 -4.32 11.97 -1.98
C LYS A 130 -2.81 12.18 -2.00
N PHE A 131 -2.09 11.47 -2.87
CA PHE A 131 -0.65 11.61 -3.01
C PHE A 131 -0.25 12.98 -3.55
N ASN A 132 -0.97 13.48 -4.57
CA ASN A 132 -0.71 14.80 -5.13
C ASN A 132 -0.94 15.92 -4.11
N LEU A 133 -1.94 15.78 -3.23
CA LEU A 133 -2.18 16.73 -2.15
C LEU A 133 -1.02 16.79 -1.14
N ILE A 134 -0.41 15.65 -0.81
CA ILE A 134 0.77 15.65 0.07
C ILE A 134 1.97 16.28 -0.63
N LYS A 135 2.16 15.96 -1.92
CA LYS A 135 3.29 16.49 -2.70
C LYS A 135 3.24 18.01 -2.85
N SER A 136 2.06 18.61 -3.02
CA SER A 136 1.93 20.07 -3.09
C SER A 136 2.32 20.73 -1.78
N ILE A 137 1.88 20.19 -0.63
CA ILE A 137 2.22 20.72 0.70
C ILE A 137 3.73 20.68 0.94
N SER A 138 4.42 19.60 0.51
CA SER A 138 5.88 19.47 0.66
C SER A 138 6.69 20.45 -0.20
N HIS A 139 6.11 21.00 -1.27
CA HIS A 139 6.79 21.99 -2.12
C HIS A 139 6.71 23.41 -1.53
N ASP A 140 5.60 23.76 -0.88
CA ASP A 140 5.42 25.08 -0.28
C ASP A 140 6.31 25.29 0.96
N THR A 141 6.60 24.22 1.74
CA THR A 141 7.47 24.33 2.95
C THR A 141 8.98 24.42 2.64
N SER A 142 9.39 24.46 1.37
CA SER A 142 10.79 24.59 0.96
C SER A 142 11.12 25.95 0.31
N GLN A 143 10.19 26.91 0.37
CA GLN A 143 10.35 28.27 -0.17
C GLN A 143 10.36 29.38 0.90
N ASP A 144 10.30 29.01 2.18
CA ASP A 144 10.49 29.88 3.34
C ASP A 144 11.80 29.52 4.07
#